data_AF-R7JF55-F1
#
_entry.id   AF-R7JF55-F1
#
_cell.length_a   1.000
_cell.length_b   1.000
_cell.length_c   1.000
_cell.angle_alpha   90.00
_cell.angle_beta   90.00
_cell.angle_gamma   90.00
#
_symmetry.space_group_name_H-M   'P 1'
#
loop_
_entity.id
_entity.type
_entity.pdbx_description
1 polymer ?
#
loop_
_entity_poly.entity_id
_entity_poly.type
_entity_poly.pdbx_seq_one_letter_code
_entity_poly.pdbx_strand_id
1 'polypeptide(L)' 'MKKFLFVFSLIAFFCLGVQIYSNQTSVYDECLIAGRGCCSRHGGVCGCSGGRSKCCDGTLSPTCQCFMDENKGMQL' A
#
# COMPACT_ATOMS: atom_id res chain seq x y z
N MET A 1 -24.43 -42.86 12.13
CA MET A 1 -24.17 -41.88 11.05
C MET A 1 -24.21 -40.41 11.49
N LYS A 2 -24.41 -40.06 12.78
CA LYS A 2 -24.46 -38.65 13.24
C LYS A 2 -23.10 -38.05 13.61
N LYS A 3 -22.10 -38.91 13.85
CA LYS A 3 -20.72 -38.53 14.19
C LYS A 3 -20.01 -37.84 13.02
N PHE A 4 -20.26 -38.31 11.79
CA PHE A 4 -19.71 -37.68 10.57
C PHE A 4 -20.30 -36.28 10.32
N LEU A 5 -21.60 -36.09 10.58
CA LEU A 5 -22.26 -34.77 10.48
C LEU A 5 -21.66 -33.73 11.43
N PHE A 6 -21.22 -34.15 12.62
CA PHE A 6 -20.59 -33.25 13.59
C PHE A 6 -19.19 -32.81 13.12
N VAL A 7 -18.43 -33.73 12.51
CA VAL A 7 -17.08 -33.47 11.99
C VAL A 7 -17.12 -32.52 10.79
N PHE A 8 -18.06 -32.72 9.86
CA PHE A 8 -18.24 -31.81 8.71
C PHE A 8 -18.62 -30.39 9.15
N SER A 9 -19.43 -30.25 10.21
CA SER A 9 -19.80 -28.95 10.78
C SER A 9 -18.57 -28.20 11.33
N LEU A 10 -17.71 -28.88 12.08
CA LEU A 10 -16.49 -28.28 12.65
C LEU A 10 -15.47 -27.88 11.58
N ILE A 11 -15.33 -28.70 10.52
CA ILE A 11 -14.44 -28.40 9.39
C ILE A 11 -14.95 -27.16 8.63
N ALA A 12 -16.26 -27.05 8.38
CA ALA A 12 -16.84 -25.89 7.73
C ALA A 12 -16.63 -24.60 8.53
N PHE A 13 -16.82 -24.63 9.85
CA PHE A 13 -16.55 -23.47 10.73
C PHE A 13 -15.08 -23.05 10.71
N PHE A 14 -14.15 -24.01 10.69
CA PHE A 14 -12.72 -23.72 10.64
C PHE A 14 -12.31 -23.14 9.28
N CYS A 15 -12.80 -23.69 8.17
CA CYS A 15 -12.53 -23.19 6.83
C CYS A 15 -13.13 -21.80 6.57
N LEU A 16 -14.33 -21.52 7.10
CA LEU A 16 -14.95 -20.19 7.02
C LEU A 16 -14.22 -19.15 7.88
N GLY A 17 -13.78 -19.54 9.08
CA GLY A 17 -13.01 -18.66 9.97
C GLY A 17 -11.65 -18.27 9.38
N VAL A 18 -10.95 -19.19 8.72
CA VAL A 18 -9.63 -18.95 8.11
C VAL A 18 -9.67 -17.87 7.01
N GLN A 19 -10.75 -17.76 6.25
CA GLN A 19 -10.87 -16.74 5.19
C GLN A 19 -11.06 -15.31 5.73
N ILE A 20 -11.57 -15.15 6.96
CA ILE A 20 -11.78 -13.84 7.57
C ILE A 20 -10.46 -13.25 8.09
N TYR A 21 -9.51 -14.08 8.51
CA TYR A 21 -8.19 -13.61 8.98
C TYR A 21 -7.28 -13.11 7.86
N SER A 22 -7.53 -13.48 6.60
CA SER A 22 -6.69 -13.09 5.47
C SER A 22 -7.11 -11.78 4.80
N ASN A 23 -7.96 -10.94 5.43
CA ASN A 23 -8.16 -9.57 4.94
C ASN A 23 -6.96 -8.70 5.33
N GLN A 24 -5.86 -9.06 4.68
CA GLN A 24 -4.66 -8.34 4.39
C GLN A 24 -4.78 -6.85 4.69
N THR A 25 -4.20 -6.52 5.83
CA THR A 25 -3.46 -5.28 6.06
C THR A 25 -2.74 -4.87 4.77
N SER A 26 -3.39 -4.04 3.98
CA SER A 26 -2.78 -3.27 2.90
C SER A 26 -3.43 -1.89 2.85
N VAL A 27 -3.52 -1.25 4.02
CA VAL A 27 -3.31 0.19 4.02
C VAL A 27 -1.85 0.34 3.63
N TYR A 28 -1.60 0.53 2.34
CA TYR A 28 -0.34 1.09 1.88
C TYR A 28 -0.18 2.41 2.59
N ASP A 29 0.48 2.36 3.74
CA ASP A 29 1.16 3.51 4.28
C ASP A 29 2.41 3.72 3.41
N GLU A 30 2.21 4.04 2.12
CA GLU A 30 3.24 4.63 1.27
C GLU A 30 3.57 6.07 1.73
N CYS A 31 3.21 6.42 2.97
CA CYS A 31 3.68 7.61 3.68
C CYS A 31 4.67 7.26 4.81
N LEU A 32 4.99 5.99 5.09
CA LEU A 32 5.89 5.64 6.21
C LEU A 32 7.38 5.96 5.94
N ILE A 33 7.74 6.29 4.69
CA ILE A 33 9.03 6.89 4.32
C ILE A 33 8.92 8.43 4.17
N ALA A 34 7.72 8.99 4.29
CA ALA A 34 7.40 10.35 3.87
C ALA A 34 7.39 11.38 5.00
N GLY A 35 8.11 11.10 6.09
CA GLY A 35 8.33 12.08 7.16
C GLY A 35 9.27 13.23 6.74
N ARG A 36 9.93 13.16 5.57
CA ARG A 36 10.92 14.15 5.13
C ARG A 36 10.75 14.47 3.64
N GLY A 37 10.91 15.74 3.27
CA GLY A 37 10.76 16.20 1.89
C GLY A 37 9.33 16.62 1.56
N CYS A 38 8.84 16.31 0.35
CA CYS A 38 7.56 16.83 -0.13
C CYS A 38 6.35 16.44 0.74
N CYS A 39 6.40 15.29 1.42
CA CYS A 39 5.27 14.81 2.22
C CYS A 39 5.20 15.42 3.64
N SER A 40 6.24 16.13 4.11
CA SER A 40 6.22 16.72 5.45
C SER A 40 5.45 18.04 5.54
N ARG A 41 5.47 18.85 4.47
CA ARG A 41 4.80 20.16 4.43
C ARG A 41 4.31 20.60 3.05
N HIS A 42 4.67 19.88 1.99
CA HIS A 42 4.40 20.27 0.60
C HIS A 42 3.28 19.44 -0.04
N GLY A 43 2.50 18.72 0.76
CA GLY A 43 1.30 17.97 0.31
C GLY A 43 1.59 16.67 -0.44
N GLY A 44 2.84 16.22 -0.46
CA GLY A 44 3.24 15.01 -1.17
C GLY A 44 3.97 15.28 -2.48
N VAL A 45 4.32 14.20 -3.19
CA VAL A 45 4.95 14.28 -4.52
C VAL A 45 3.86 14.24 -5.58
N CYS A 46 3.78 15.28 -6.41
CA CYS A 46 2.81 15.42 -7.49
C CYS A 46 3.44 15.33 -8.89
N GLY A 47 4.75 15.09 -9.00
CA GLY A 47 5.38 14.86 -10.29
C GLY A 47 6.90 14.83 -10.26
N CYS A 48 7.48 15.07 -11.43
CA CYS A 48 8.92 15.03 -11.68
C CYS A 48 9.29 16.18 -12.63
N SER A 49 10.34 16.95 -12.32
CA SER A 49 10.84 18.00 -13.20
C SER A 49 12.35 18.13 -13.08
N GLY A 50 13.07 18.15 -14.21
CA GLY A 50 14.52 18.25 -14.23
C GLY A 50 15.23 17.12 -13.46
N GLY A 51 14.65 15.92 -13.41
CA GLY A 51 15.16 14.79 -12.64
C GLY A 51 14.94 14.90 -11.12
N ARG A 52 14.11 15.85 -10.67
CA ARG A 52 13.80 16.08 -9.25
C ARG A 52 12.32 15.93 -8.96
N SER A 53 11.98 15.30 -7.84
CA SER A 53 10.59 15.13 -7.42
C SER A 53 9.93 16.49 -7.24
N LYS A 54 8.82 16.73 -7.93
CA LYS A 54 8.00 17.93 -7.79
C LYS A 54 6.97 17.72 -6.70
N CYS A 55 6.99 18.57 -5.70
CA CYS A 55 6.02 18.56 -4.63
C CYS A 55 4.66 19.13 -5.10
N CYS A 56 3.58 18.81 -4.39
CA CYS A 56 2.23 19.24 -4.75
C CYS A 56 2.00 20.75 -4.62
N ASP A 57 2.80 21.45 -3.82
CA ASP A 57 2.82 22.91 -3.76
C ASP A 57 3.61 23.58 -4.91
N GLY A 58 4.18 22.78 -5.82
CA GLY A 58 4.94 23.24 -6.98
C GLY A 58 6.45 23.38 -6.75
N THR A 59 6.94 23.23 -5.53
CA THR A 59 8.39 23.24 -5.23
C THR A 59 9.09 21.96 -5.71
N LEU A 60 10.40 22.00 -5.89
CA LEU A 60 11.21 20.82 -6.22
C LEU A 60 11.96 20.33 -4.99
N SER A 61 11.96 19.01 -4.78
CA SER A 61 12.69 18.41 -3.67
C SER A 61 14.20 18.62 -3.85
N PRO A 62 14.91 19.25 -2.90
CA PRO A 62 16.35 19.51 -2.98
C PRO A 62 17.19 18.25 -2.75
N THR A 63 16.58 17.17 -2.26
CA THR A 63 17.27 15.90 -1.95
C THR A 63 16.70 14.72 -2.72
N CYS A 64 15.40 14.72 -3.04
CA CYS A 64 14.78 13.62 -3.79
C CYS A 64 14.91 13.85 -5.29
N GLN A 65 15.52 12.88 -5.95
CA GLN A 65 15.53 12.77 -7.40
C GLN A 65 14.39 11.85 -7.83
N CYS A 66 13.80 12.15 -8.98
CA CYS A 66 12.88 11.26 -9.65
C CYS A 66 13.61 10.70 -10.85
N PHE A 67 14.07 9.47 -10.69
CA PHE A 67 14.38 8.63 -11.84
C PHE A 67 13.07 7.94 -12.22
N MET A 68 12.82 7.80 -13.51
CA MET A 68 11.74 6.93 -13.97
C MET A 68 12.16 5.50 -13.60
N ASP A 69 11.90 5.09 -12.35
CA ASP A 69 11.99 3.70 -11.98
C ASP A 69 10.89 2.99 -12.75
N GLU A 70 11.26 2.27 -13.80
CA GLU A 70 10.40 1.48 -14.69
C GLU A 70 9.56 0.40 -13.96
N ASN A 71 9.57 0.39 -12.63
CA ASN A 71 8.99 -0.62 -11.74
C ASN A 71 7.96 -0.08 -10.73
N LYS A 72 7.40 1.13 -10.90
CA LYS A 72 6.16 1.49 -10.21
C LYS A 72 4.99 1.46 -11.17
N GLY A 73 4.22 0.38 -11.02
CA GLY A 73 3.16 -0.07 -11.91
C GLY A 73 2.19 1.01 -12.35
N MET A 74 1.85 0.92 -13.63
CA MET A 74 0.51 1.11 -14.20
C MET A 74 -0.36 2.14 -13.48
N GLN A 75 -0.25 3.39 -13.94
CA GLN A 75 -1.35 4.35 -13.83
C GLN A 75 -2.49 3.84 -14.73
N LEU A 76 -3.52 3.26 -14.11
CA LEU A 76 -4.86 3.08 -14.69
C LEU A 76 -5.67 4.36 -14.50
#